data_AF-A0A2Z6RQR0-F1
#
_entry.id   AF-A0A2Z6RQR0-F1
#
_cell.length_a   1.000
_cell.length_b   1.000
_cell.length_c   1.000
_cell.angle_alpha   90.00
_cell.angle_beta   90.00
_cell.angle_gamma   90.00
#
_symmetry.space_group_name_H-M   'P 1'
#
loop_
_entity.id
_entity.type
_entity.pdbx_description
1 polymer ?
#
loop_
_entity_poly.entity_id
_entity_poly.type
_entity_poly.pdbx_seq_one_letter_code
_entity_poly.pdbx_strand_id
1 'polypeptide(L)'
;MSKIYNINSIELFDSDSQVDPEILLQLLLSQTPPPYQLTLPLDDLVNSPPKSNGTIPRPKNSFIIFRNDYSARIKTQSSNMTVAKISRIVSQAWKNQPASVLQFFEILSMVSYQRHRNMYPNYKYAPQKKEKNPQITQSSLILVSDEIEPPKNISYAADLSYDMFSTFDDENTILIDKMLGIFYDKIHL
;
A
#
# COMPACT_ATOMS: atom_id res chain seq x y z
N MET A 1 36.21 5.33 -5.84
CA MET A 1 35.59 5.88 -7.07
C MET A 1 34.08 5.91 -6.86
N SER A 2 33.51 7.06 -6.51
CA SER A 2 32.06 7.23 -6.36
C SER A 2 31.41 7.28 -7.75
N LYS A 3 30.63 6.25 -8.10
CA LYS A 3 29.80 6.29 -9.30
C LYS A 3 28.68 7.29 -9.06
N ILE A 4 28.60 8.32 -9.91
CA ILE A 4 27.50 9.28 -9.94
C ILE A 4 26.41 8.63 -10.79
N TYR A 5 25.28 8.28 -10.18
CA TYR A 5 24.15 7.67 -10.88
C TYR A 5 23.15 8.76 -11.26
N ASN A 6 22.90 8.93 -12.56
CA ASN A 6 21.88 9.83 -13.07
C ASN A 6 20.49 9.22 -12.84
N ILE A 7 19.71 9.84 -11.97
CA ILE A 7 18.36 9.45 -11.55
C ILE A 7 17.33 9.45 -12.69
N ASN A 8 17.53 10.27 -13.73
CA ASN A 8 16.64 10.28 -14.90
C ASN A 8 16.95 9.16 -15.90
N SER A 9 18.04 8.43 -15.69
CA SER A 9 18.48 7.28 -16.49
C SER A 9 18.25 5.95 -15.77
N ILE A 10 17.48 5.98 -14.67
CA ILE A 10 16.94 4.79 -13.99
C ILE A 10 15.78 4.27 -14.85
N GLU A 11 16.08 3.88 -16.09
CA GLU A 11 15.18 3.01 -16.83
C GLU A 11 15.08 1.71 -16.05
N LEU A 12 13.86 1.44 -15.56
CA LEU A 12 13.32 0.15 -15.13
C LEU A 12 14.40 -0.93 -14.96
N PHE A 13 15.10 -0.90 -13.83
CA PHE A 13 16.35 -1.63 -13.68
C PHE A 13 16.17 -3.15 -13.80
N ASP A 14 16.95 -3.70 -14.72
CA ASP A 14 17.19 -5.11 -14.94
C ASP A 14 17.61 -5.79 -13.63
N SER A 15 16.98 -6.92 -13.32
CA SER A 15 17.04 -7.64 -12.03
C SER A 15 18.44 -8.12 -11.59
N ASP A 16 19.47 -7.92 -12.42
CA ASP A 16 20.82 -8.43 -12.21
C ASP A 16 21.81 -7.40 -11.62
N SER A 17 21.45 -6.12 -11.51
CA SER A 17 22.32 -5.10 -10.91
C SER A 17 22.07 -4.96 -9.39
N GLN A 18 22.93 -5.60 -8.59
CA GLN A 18 22.98 -5.63 -7.12
C GLN A 18 23.29 -4.25 -6.47
N VAL A 19 22.43 -3.25 -6.64
CA VAL A 19 22.58 -1.98 -5.91
C VAL A 19 21.88 -2.09 -4.56
N ASP A 20 22.63 -1.83 -3.48
CA ASP A 20 22.12 -1.84 -2.12
C ASP A 20 20.99 -0.80 -1.96
N PRO A 21 19.76 -1.19 -1.56
CA PRO A 21 18.65 -0.25 -1.47
C PRO A 21 18.85 0.81 -0.37
N GLU A 22 19.74 0.61 0.60
CA GLU A 22 20.14 1.66 1.55
C GLU A 22 20.88 2.80 0.85
N ILE A 23 21.71 2.49 -0.15
CA ILE A 23 22.41 3.51 -0.96
C ILE A 23 21.40 4.31 -1.78
N LEU A 24 20.41 3.63 -2.38
CA LEU A 24 19.34 4.28 -3.13
C LEU A 24 18.51 5.20 -2.24
N LEU A 25 18.17 4.73 -1.04
CA LEU A 25 17.44 5.52 -0.06
C LEU A 25 18.21 6.78 0.35
N GLN A 26 19.50 6.64 0.64
CA GLN A 26 20.35 7.77 1.01
C GLN A 26 20.42 8.81 -0.12
N LEU A 27 20.56 8.36 -1.37
CA LEU A 27 20.56 9.24 -2.54
C LEU A 27 19.23 10.00 -2.66
N LEU A 28 18.11 9.31 -2.46
CA LEU A 28 16.77 9.88 -2.61
C LEU A 28 16.44 10.88 -1.49
N LEU A 29 16.89 10.61 -0.26
CA LEU A 29 16.77 11.54 0.88
C LEU A 29 17.68 12.76 0.75
N SER A 30 18.77 12.67 -0.02
CA SER A 30 19.67 13.81 -0.28
C SER A 30 19.12 14.82 -1.31
N GLN A 31 18.04 14.48 -2.02
CA GLN A 31 17.40 15.38 -2.98
C GLN A 31 16.68 16.53 -2.27
N THR A 32 16.76 17.73 -2.83
CA THR A 32 16.11 18.94 -2.29
C THR A 32 15.19 19.58 -3.33
N PRO A 33 13.86 19.57 -3.15
CA PRO A 33 13.13 18.87 -2.09
C PRO A 33 13.15 17.34 -2.28
N PRO A 34 13.02 16.55 -1.21
CA PRO A 34 12.89 15.10 -1.34
C PRO A 34 11.56 14.75 -2.04
N PRO A 35 11.48 13.59 -2.71
CA PRO A 35 10.26 13.19 -3.43
C PRO A 35 9.02 13.14 -2.54
N TYR A 36 9.18 12.80 -1.27
CA TYR A 36 8.13 12.75 -0.28
C TYR A 36 8.64 13.19 1.10
N GLN A 37 7.89 14.04 1.80
CA GLN A 37 8.18 14.44 3.17
C GLN A 37 7.56 13.43 4.14
N LEU A 38 8.39 12.69 4.88
CA LEU A 38 7.92 11.72 5.88
C LEU A 38 7.37 12.42 7.13
N THR A 39 6.25 11.91 7.63
CA THR A 39 5.61 12.32 8.88
C THR A 39 6.14 11.53 10.07
N LEU A 40 6.40 10.23 9.86
CA LEU A 40 6.96 9.32 10.84
C LEU A 40 8.48 9.16 10.65
N PRO A 41 9.23 8.83 11.71
CA PRO A 41 10.63 8.46 11.60
C PRO A 41 10.83 7.33 10.59
N LEU A 42 11.90 7.42 9.80
CA LEU A 42 12.23 6.43 8.77
C LEU A 42 12.29 5.02 9.36
N ASP A 43 12.91 4.85 10.52
CA ASP A 43 13.05 3.54 11.17
C ASP A 43 11.70 2.93 11.55
N ASP A 44 10.74 3.73 12.01
CA ASP A 44 9.39 3.26 12.33
C ASP A 44 8.62 2.80 11.10
N LEU A 45 8.98 3.35 9.93
CA LEU A 45 8.39 3.02 8.65
C LEU A 45 8.97 1.73 8.08
N VAL A 46 10.30 1.58 8.06
CA VAL A 46 10.95 0.43 7.43
C VAL A 46 11.13 -0.77 8.36
N ASN A 47 11.28 -0.56 9.67
CA ASN A 47 11.42 -1.65 10.62
C ASN A 47 10.05 -2.06 11.18
N SER A 48 9.91 -3.34 11.52
CA SER A 48 8.72 -3.86 12.18
C SER A 48 9.13 -4.66 13.40
N PRO A 49 8.94 -4.14 14.63
CA PRO A 49 9.32 -4.86 15.83
C PRO A 49 8.45 -6.10 16.03
N PRO A 50 8.95 -7.13 16.75
CA PRO A 50 8.14 -8.28 17.13
C PRO A 50 6.89 -7.85 17.90
N LYS A 51 5.79 -8.55 17.68
CA LYS A 51 4.57 -8.36 18.46
C LYS A 51 4.79 -8.80 19.91
N SER A 52 3.91 -8.39 20.82
CA SER A 52 3.98 -8.76 22.24
C SER A 52 3.97 -10.27 22.48
N ASN A 53 3.39 -11.05 21.58
CA ASN A 53 3.40 -12.52 21.61
C ASN A 53 4.65 -13.16 20.97
N GLY A 54 5.72 -12.39 20.73
CA GLY A 54 6.95 -12.83 20.08
C GLY A 54 6.85 -13.07 18.57
N THR A 55 5.66 -12.89 17.96
CA THR A 55 5.51 -13.10 16.52
C THR A 55 6.23 -12.01 15.73
N ILE A 56 7.17 -12.41 14.88
CA ILE A 56 7.86 -11.51 13.95
C ILE A 56 6.85 -11.14 12.83
N PRO A 57 6.53 -9.85 12.64
CA PRO A 57 5.67 -9.41 11.54
C PRO A 57 6.40 -9.55 10.20
N ARG A 58 5.64 -9.59 9.11
CA ARG A 58 6.21 -9.57 7.75
C ARG A 58 6.94 -8.25 7.52
N PRO A 59 7.97 -8.23 6.65
CA PRO A 59 8.47 -6.96 6.11
C PRO A 59 7.33 -6.20 5.43
N LYS A 60 7.35 -4.88 5.52
CA LYS A 60 6.29 -4.02 5.00
C LYS A 60 6.54 -3.80 3.50
N ASN A 61 5.48 -3.91 2.70
CA ASN A 61 5.54 -3.50 1.28
C ASN A 61 5.37 -1.98 1.15
N SER A 62 5.59 -1.45 -0.06
CA SER A 62 5.56 -0.01 -0.36
C SER A 62 4.24 0.66 0.05
N PHE A 63 3.11 0.05 -0.27
CA PHE A 63 1.79 0.58 0.13
C PHE A 63 1.59 0.60 1.65
N ILE A 64 2.00 -0.44 2.38
CA ILE A 64 1.87 -0.48 3.85
C ILE A 64 2.73 0.62 4.50
N ILE A 65 3.92 0.88 3.96
CA ILE A 65 4.79 1.95 4.43
C ILE A 65 4.13 3.32 4.19
N PHE A 66 3.67 3.59 2.96
CA PHE A 66 2.95 4.83 2.63
C PHE A 66 1.72 5.02 3.51
N ARG A 67 0.92 3.97 3.67
CA ARG A 67 -0.29 4.00 4.47
C ARG A 67 -0.01 4.38 5.92
N ASN A 68 1.05 3.85 6.52
CA ASN A 68 1.40 4.15 7.90
C ASN A 68 1.75 5.63 8.06
N ASP A 69 2.58 6.18 7.16
CA ASP A 69 2.95 7.59 7.19
C ASP A 69 1.75 8.50 6.94
N TYR A 70 1.00 8.24 5.86
CA TYR A 70 -0.14 9.06 5.45
C TYR A 70 -1.26 9.00 6.49
N SER A 71 -1.48 7.85 7.14
CA SER A 71 -2.43 7.75 8.25
C SER A 71 -2.00 8.58 9.45
N ALA A 72 -0.71 8.66 9.75
CA ALA A 72 -0.20 9.53 10.81
C ALA A 72 -0.45 11.01 10.47
N ARG A 73 -0.18 11.41 9.22
CA ARG A 73 -0.47 12.77 8.72
C ARG A 73 -1.94 13.15 8.86
N ILE A 74 -2.85 12.28 8.42
CA ILE A 74 -4.29 12.53 8.59
C ILE A 74 -4.64 12.69 10.06
N LYS A 75 -4.12 11.82 10.94
CA LYS A 75 -4.40 11.89 12.38
C LYS A 75 -3.89 13.17 13.03
N THR A 76 -2.76 13.72 12.56
CA THR A 76 -2.29 15.03 13.04
C THR A 76 -3.20 16.18 12.65
N GLN A 77 -3.92 16.06 11.53
CA GLN A 77 -4.86 17.07 11.04
C GLN A 77 -6.29 16.87 11.56
N SER A 78 -6.67 15.63 11.89
CA SER A 78 -8.04 15.25 12.26
C SER A 78 -8.04 13.99 13.14
N SER A 79 -8.21 14.16 14.44
CA SER A 79 -8.12 13.08 15.44
C SER A 79 -9.31 12.10 15.42
N ASN A 80 -10.45 12.47 14.85
CA ASN A 80 -11.73 11.76 15.02
C ASN A 80 -12.12 10.87 13.83
N MET A 81 -11.19 10.55 12.92
CA MET A 81 -11.49 9.69 11.78
C MET A 81 -11.39 8.20 12.11
N THR A 82 -12.37 7.43 11.65
CA THR A 82 -12.34 5.97 11.77
C THR A 82 -11.25 5.37 10.88
N VAL A 83 -10.72 4.20 11.29
CA VAL A 83 -9.71 3.47 10.51
C VAL A 83 -10.22 3.11 9.10
N ALA A 84 -11.52 2.81 8.97
CA ALA A 84 -12.15 2.54 7.68
C ALA A 84 -12.10 3.77 6.76
N LYS A 85 -12.42 4.96 7.27
CA LYS A 85 -12.36 6.20 6.50
C LYS A 85 -10.93 6.54 6.08
N ILE A 86 -9.98 6.44 7.01
CA ILE A 86 -8.55 6.63 6.72
C ILE A 86 -8.08 5.67 5.62
N SER A 87 -8.49 4.41 5.69
CA SER A 87 -8.13 3.40 4.69
C SER A 87 -8.55 3.79 3.28
N ARG A 88 -9.79 4.28 3.12
CA ARG A 88 -10.33 4.72 1.82
C ARG A 88 -9.54 5.91 1.28
N ILE A 89 -9.31 6.91 2.13
CA ILE A 89 -8.54 8.12 1.75
C ILE A 89 -7.13 7.73 1.30
N VAL A 90 -6.42 6.93 2.09
CA VAL A 90 -5.05 6.50 1.76
C VAL A 90 -5.00 5.72 0.46
N SER A 91 -5.93 4.78 0.24
CA SER A 91 -5.96 4.00 -1.00
C SER A 91 -6.15 4.87 -2.23
N GLN A 92 -6.98 5.92 -2.13
CA GLN A 92 -7.16 6.88 -3.23
C GLN A 92 -5.91 7.77 -3.40
N ALA A 93 -5.35 8.28 -2.30
CA ALA A 93 -4.15 9.09 -2.32
C ALA A 93 -2.95 8.36 -2.94
N TRP A 94 -2.82 7.06 -2.69
CA TRP A 94 -1.77 6.21 -3.28
C TRP A 94 -1.86 6.16 -4.80
N LYS A 95 -3.06 5.92 -5.35
CA LYS A 95 -3.28 5.87 -6.82
C LYS A 95 -2.95 7.19 -7.51
N ASN A 96 -3.10 8.30 -6.79
CA ASN A 96 -2.88 9.64 -7.29
C ASN A 96 -1.45 10.17 -6.99
N GLN A 97 -0.57 9.39 -6.36
CA GLN A 97 0.80 9.83 -6.12
C GLN A 97 1.61 9.91 -7.44
N PRO A 98 2.54 10.86 -7.55
CA PRO A 98 3.46 10.90 -8.68
C PRO A 98 4.41 9.69 -8.66
N ALA A 99 4.93 9.34 -9.85
CA ALA A 99 5.82 8.19 -10.01
C ALA A 99 7.06 8.24 -9.10
N SER A 100 7.63 9.44 -8.87
CA SER A 100 8.78 9.63 -7.97
C SER A 100 8.46 9.27 -6.52
N VAL A 101 7.24 9.53 -6.04
CA VAL A 101 6.79 9.13 -4.70
C VAL A 101 6.57 7.62 -4.65
N LEU A 102 5.93 7.04 -5.66
CA LEU A 102 5.73 5.59 -5.71
C LEU A 102 7.08 4.84 -5.70
N GLN A 103 8.06 5.32 -6.48
CA GLN A 103 9.43 4.81 -6.48
C GLN A 103 10.12 4.98 -5.12
N PHE A 104 9.94 6.13 -4.46
CA PHE A 104 10.44 6.36 -3.10
C PHE A 104 9.94 5.31 -2.11
N PHE A 105 8.65 5.00 -2.11
CA PHE A 105 8.08 3.98 -1.23
C PHE A 105 8.45 2.55 -1.65
N GLU A 106 8.73 2.31 -2.93
CA GLU A 106 9.27 1.03 -3.39
C GLU A 106 10.67 0.78 -2.83
N ILE A 107 11.56 1.78 -2.90
CA ILE A 107 12.90 1.71 -2.30
C ILE A 107 12.81 1.50 -0.78
N LEU A 108 11.91 2.20 -0.08
CA LEU A 108 11.67 1.96 1.35
C LEU A 108 11.25 0.52 1.64
N SER A 109 10.46 -0.10 0.76
CA SER A 109 10.05 -1.50 0.92
C SER A 109 11.20 -2.48 0.70
N MET A 110 12.11 -2.18 -0.23
CA MET A 110 13.33 -2.95 -0.43
C MET A 110 14.24 -2.88 0.80
N VAL A 111 14.42 -1.68 1.37
CA VAL A 111 15.15 -1.48 2.64
C VAL A 111 14.47 -2.25 3.77
N SER A 112 13.14 -2.16 3.89
CA SER A 112 12.38 -2.93 4.89
C SER A 112 12.64 -4.44 4.77
N TYR A 113 12.60 -4.97 3.55
CA TYR A 113 12.88 -6.37 3.27
C TYR A 113 14.32 -6.76 3.63
N GLN A 114 15.32 -5.98 3.20
CA GLN A 114 16.73 -6.24 3.45
C GLN A 114 17.04 -6.21 4.95
N ARG A 115 16.61 -5.17 5.67
CA ARG A 115 16.79 -5.06 7.13
C ARG A 115 16.12 -6.22 7.86
N HIS A 116 14.88 -6.56 7.47
CA HIS A 116 14.16 -7.68 8.05
C HIS A 116 14.89 -9.02 7.81
N ARG A 117 15.38 -9.26 6.59
CA ARG A 117 16.14 -10.48 6.25
C ARG A 117 17.43 -10.59 7.07
N ASN A 118 18.14 -9.48 7.26
CA ASN A 118 19.36 -9.44 8.06
C ASN A 118 19.09 -9.66 9.55
N MET A 119 18.02 -9.07 10.08
CA MET A 119 17.61 -9.19 11.48
C MET A 119 17.02 -10.57 11.81
N TYR A 120 16.30 -11.17 10.86
CA TYR A 120 15.60 -12.44 11.04
C TYR A 120 15.95 -13.43 9.91
N PRO A 121 17.19 -13.95 9.87
CA PRO A 121 17.67 -14.81 8.77
C PRO A 121 16.89 -16.12 8.63
N ASN A 122 16.30 -16.60 9.73
CA ASN A 122 15.50 -17.83 9.78
C ASN A 122 13.98 -17.58 9.66
N TYR A 123 13.56 -16.35 9.36
CA TYR A 123 12.14 -16.03 9.26
C TYR A 123 11.48 -16.80 8.11
N LYS A 124 10.32 -17.41 8.41
CA LYS A 124 9.46 -18.03 7.42
C LYS A 124 8.03 -17.56 7.62
N TYR A 125 7.41 -17.11 6.54
CA TYR A 125 6.01 -16.73 6.57
C TYR A 125 5.12 -17.97 6.71
N ALA A 126 4.37 -18.04 7.80
CA ALA A 126 3.38 -19.08 8.08
C ALA A 126 2.01 -18.45 8.38
N PRO A 127 1.06 -18.43 7.42
CA PRO A 127 -0.29 -17.94 7.69
C PRO A 127 -0.99 -18.82 8.73
N GLN A 128 -1.49 -18.20 9.79
CA GLN A 128 -2.39 -18.86 10.72
C GLN A 128 -3.76 -19.03 10.06
N LYS A 129 -4.21 -20.29 9.88
CA LYS A 129 -5.59 -20.55 9.46
C LYS A 129 -6.49 -20.24 10.65
N LYS A 130 -7.30 -19.19 10.54
CA LYS A 130 -8.43 -19.03 11.46
C LYS A 130 -9.45 -20.10 11.10
N GLU A 131 -9.75 -20.99 12.03
CA GLU A 131 -10.86 -21.92 11.88
C GLU A 131 -12.13 -21.10 11.70
N LYS A 132 -12.79 -21.28 10.55
CA LYS A 132 -14.11 -20.71 10.31
C LYS A 132 -15.07 -21.51 11.17
N ASN A 133 -15.39 -21.03 12.36
CA ASN A 133 -16.55 -21.57 13.07
C ASN A 133 -17.78 -21.13 12.26
N PRO A 134 -18.51 -22.03 11.58
CA PRO A 134 -19.62 -21.64 10.74
C PRO A 134 -20.72 -21.11 11.65
N GLN A 135 -20.87 -19.79 11.70
CA GLN A 135 -22.11 -19.21 12.19
C GLN A 135 -23.19 -19.57 11.16
N ILE A 136 -24.05 -20.52 11.54
CA ILE A 136 -25.20 -20.95 10.76
C ILE A 136 -26.12 -19.73 10.59
N THR A 137 -26.04 -19.04 9.46
CA THR A 137 -27.09 -18.13 9.01
C THR A 137 -28.19 -18.98 8.37
N GLN A 138 -29.43 -18.86 8.88
CA GLN A 138 -30.62 -19.65 8.52
C GLN A 138 -31.14 -19.42 7.07
N SER A 139 -30.27 -19.23 6.09
CA SER A 139 -30.65 -18.93 4.71
C SER A 139 -30.43 -20.07 3.73
N SER A 140 -30.08 -21.28 4.17
CA SER A 140 -29.85 -22.44 3.30
C SER A 140 -30.84 -23.58 3.59
N LEU A 141 -32.09 -23.40 3.19
CA LEU A 141 -33.03 -24.51 2.97
C LEU A 141 -33.86 -24.25 1.72
N ILE A 142 -33.27 -24.43 0.53
CA ILE A 142 -34.01 -24.84 -0.65
C ILE A 142 -33.15 -25.84 -1.41
N LEU A 143 -33.55 -27.11 -1.36
CA LEU A 143 -33.14 -28.18 -2.25
C LEU A 143 -34.05 -28.12 -3.48
N VAL A 144 -33.48 -27.86 -4.66
CA VAL A 144 -34.07 -28.31 -5.92
C VAL A 144 -32.92 -28.79 -6.82
N SER A 145 -32.99 -30.07 -7.15
CA SER A 145 -32.20 -30.78 -8.15
C SER A 145 -32.66 -30.37 -9.55
N ASP A 146 -31.74 -30.19 -10.49
CA ASP A 146 -31.73 -30.92 -11.77
C ASP A 146 -30.52 -30.52 -12.62
N GLU A 147 -30.07 -31.52 -13.38
CA GLU A 147 -28.82 -31.63 -14.12
C GLU A 147 -28.69 -30.62 -15.27
N ILE A 148 -27.55 -29.91 -15.34
CA ILE A 148 -27.01 -29.32 -16.58
C ILE A 148 -25.49 -29.47 -16.57
N GLU A 149 -24.94 -30.13 -17.59
CA GLU A 149 -23.52 -30.44 -17.77
C GLU A 149 -22.59 -29.20 -17.78
N PRO A 150 -21.30 -29.34 -17.38
CA PRO A 150 -20.35 -28.23 -17.36
C PRO A 150 -19.81 -27.94 -18.79
N PRO A 151 -19.91 -26.70 -19.31
CA PRO A 151 -19.22 -26.35 -20.53
C PRO A 151 -17.71 -26.26 -20.30
N LYS A 152 -17.00 -26.90 -21.23
CA LYS A 152 -15.55 -26.99 -21.35
C LYS A 152 -14.94 -25.61 -21.64
N ASN A 153 -13.95 -25.24 -20.84
CA ASN A 153 -12.80 -24.40 -21.17
C ASN A 153 -13.08 -23.04 -21.85
N ILE A 154 -13.21 -21.99 -21.03
CA ILE A 154 -12.93 -20.60 -21.43
C ILE A 154 -11.98 -20.00 -20.39
N SER A 155 -10.85 -19.49 -20.90
CA SER A 155 -9.79 -18.79 -20.20
C SER A 155 -10.32 -17.57 -19.43
N TYR A 156 -10.22 -17.57 -18.09
CA TYR A 156 -10.45 -16.38 -17.26
C TYR A 156 -9.24 -15.43 -17.30
N ALA A 157 -9.15 -14.65 -18.38
CA ALA A 157 -8.49 -13.37 -18.35
C ALA A 157 -9.60 -12.30 -18.27
N ALA A 158 -9.47 -11.41 -17.28
CA ALA A 158 -10.33 -10.25 -17.02
C ALA A 158 -11.80 -10.57 -16.70
N ASP A 159 -12.21 -10.42 -15.42
CA ASP A 159 -13.30 -9.51 -15.09
C ASP A 159 -13.61 -9.37 -13.59
N LEU A 160 -13.92 -8.11 -13.21
CA LEU A 160 -15.01 -7.70 -12.32
C LEU A 160 -15.05 -8.22 -10.87
N SER A 161 -14.48 -7.43 -9.95
CA SER A 161 -15.08 -7.29 -8.61
C SER A 161 -14.87 -5.95 -7.91
N TYR A 162 -14.33 -4.91 -8.58
CA TYR A 162 -14.20 -3.59 -7.97
C TYR A 162 -15.15 -2.53 -8.55
N ASP A 163 -16.25 -2.97 -9.18
CA ASP A 163 -17.35 -2.11 -9.62
C ASP A 163 -18.53 -2.04 -8.61
N MET A 164 -18.25 -2.28 -7.33
CA MET A 164 -19.24 -2.18 -6.25
C MET A 164 -18.77 -1.22 -5.16
N PHE A 165 -18.33 -0.02 -5.54
CA PHE A 165 -18.15 1.06 -4.57
C PHE A 165 -18.45 2.46 -5.10
N SER A 166 -18.97 2.58 -6.32
CA SER A 166 -19.42 3.86 -6.85
C SER A 166 -20.94 3.94 -6.79
N THR A 167 -21.47 4.40 -5.65
CA THR A 167 -22.62 5.32 -5.62
C THR A 167 -22.87 5.87 -4.21
N PHE A 168 -22.89 7.21 -4.11
CA PHE A 168 -23.36 8.07 -3.00
C PHE A 168 -22.38 8.49 -1.90
N ASP A 169 -21.86 9.72 -2.01
CA ASP A 169 -22.28 10.91 -1.23
C ASP A 169 -21.44 12.14 -1.63
N ASP A 170 -21.99 13.00 -2.49
CA ASP A 170 -21.29 14.15 -3.09
C ASP A 170 -20.84 15.22 -2.05
N GLU A 171 -21.44 15.24 -0.86
CA GLU A 171 -21.04 16.11 0.25
C GLU A 171 -19.66 15.75 0.85
N ASN A 172 -19.26 14.47 0.82
CA ASN A 172 -17.96 14.04 1.36
C ASN A 172 -16.81 14.31 0.39
N THR A 173 -17.08 14.37 -0.92
CA THR A 173 -16.09 14.70 -1.95
C THR A 173 -15.61 16.14 -1.80
N ILE A 174 -16.53 17.08 -1.52
CA ILE A 174 -16.24 18.50 -1.31
C ILE A 174 -15.36 18.73 -0.07
N LEU A 175 -15.58 17.94 1.00
CA LEU A 175 -14.77 18.04 2.22
C LEU A 175 -13.37 17.44 2.05
N ILE A 176 -13.23 16.39 1.23
CA ILE A 176 -11.94 15.77 0.89
C ILE A 176 -11.13 16.71 -0.01
N ASP A 177 -11.75 17.37 -1.00
CA ASP A 177 -11.10 18.37 -1.84
C ASP A 177 -10.63 19.59 -1.05
N LYS A 178 -11.43 20.04 -0.09
CA LYS A 178 -11.09 21.16 0.81
C LYS A 178 -9.97 20.81 1.81
N MET A 179 -9.86 19.54 2.21
CA MET A 179 -8.80 19.04 3.11
C MET A 179 -7.48 18.75 2.38
N LEU A 180 -7.52 18.44 1.08
CA LEU A 180 -6.34 18.10 0.28
C LEU A 180 -5.73 19.31 -0.45
N GLY A 181 -6.32 20.51 -0.34
CA GLY A 181 -5.76 21.73 -0.93
C GLY A 181 -5.69 21.71 -2.47
N ILE A 182 -6.47 20.84 -3.10
CA ILE A 182 -6.53 20.72 -4.56
C ILE A 182 -7.51 21.78 -5.05
N PHE A 183 -7.03 23.02 -5.19
CA PHE A 183 -7.75 24.02 -5.97
C PHE A 183 -7.73 23.57 -7.43
N TYR A 184 -8.86 23.05 -7.92
CA TYR A 184 -9.12 23.07 -9.36
C TYR A 184 -9.37 24.52 -9.73
N ASP A 185 -8.36 25.18 -10.32
CA ASP A 185 -8.60 26.40 -11.07
C ASP A 185 -9.61 26.06 -12.16
N LYS A 186 -10.86 26.50 -11.96
CA LYS A 186 -11.84 26.62 -13.02
C LYS A 186 -11.22 27.52 -14.08
N ILE A 187 -10.69 26.92 -15.13
CA ILE A 187 -10.51 27.62 -16.40
C ILE A 187 -11.92 27.97 -16.88
N HIS A 188 -12.35 29.19 -16.57
CA HIS A 188 -13.33 29.88 -17.38
C HIS A 188 -12.64 30.26 -18.69
N LEU A 189 -12.98 29.53 -19.76
CA LEU A 189 -13.50 30.12 -20.98
C LEU A 189 -14.26 29.06 -21.79
#